data_AF-A0A355YLU9-F1
#
_entry.id   AF-A0A355YLU9-F1
#
_cell.length_a   1.000
_cell.length_b   1.000
_cell.length_c   1.000
_cell.angle_alpha   90.00
_cell.angle_beta   90.00
_cell.angle_gamma   90.00
#
_symmetry.space_group_name_H-M   'P 1'
#
loop_
_entity.id
_entity.type
_entity.pdbx_description
1 polymer ?
#
loop_
_entity_poly.entity_id
_entity_poly.type
_entity_poly.pdbx_seq_one_letter_code
_entity_poly.pdbx_strand_id
1 'polypeptide(L)' 'MAAFKRHRIVNLCTPQGSKALMDMELTVHERGEVKKKVYKDMKELKKGLEEEFGIRFLQ' A
#
# COMPACT_ATOMS: atom_id res chain seq x y z
N MET A 1 -19.34 -10.63 19.26
CA MET A 1 -19.23 -9.31 18.62
C MET A 1 -17.84 -9.19 18.01
N ALA A 2 -17.72 -9.00 16.70
CA ALA A 2 -16.41 -8.71 16.10
C ALA A 2 -16.00 -7.28 16.51
N ALA A 3 -14.85 -7.14 17.16
CA ALA A 3 -14.30 -5.83 17.47
C ALA A 3 -13.88 -5.15 16.15
N PHE A 4 -14.37 -3.94 15.90
CA PHE A 4 -13.89 -3.12 14.79
C PHE A 4 -12.41 -2.78 15.04
N LYS A 5 -11.51 -3.34 14.23
CA LYS A 5 -10.08 -3.01 14.27
C LYS A 5 -9.81 -1.82 13.36
N ARG A 6 -9.03 -0.86 13.87
CA ARG A 6 -8.55 0.27 13.07
C ARG A 6 -7.32 -0.19 12.29
N HIS A 7 -7.41 -0.16 10.97
CA HIS A 7 -6.31 -0.47 10.06
C HIS A 7 -5.78 0.79 9.40
N ARG A 8 -4.48 0.83 9.10
CA ARG A 8 -3.89 1.90 8.29
C ARG A 8 -4.06 1.51 6.84
N ILE A 9 -4.74 2.37 6.07
CA ILE A 9 -5.04 2.12 4.66
C ILE A 9 -4.57 3.31 3.84
N VAL A 10 -3.87 3.02 2.74
CA VAL A 10 -3.52 3.99 1.70
C VAL A 10 -3.99 3.43 0.36
N ASN A 11 -4.80 4.20 -0.36
CA ASN A 11 -5.30 3.83 -1.68
C ASN A 11 -4.96 4.91 -2.70
N LEU A 12 -4.56 4.48 -3.89
CA LEU A 12 -4.34 5.32 -5.06
C LEU A 12 -5.01 4.65 -6.26
N CYS A 13 -5.99 5.33 -6.86
CA CYS A 13 -6.66 4.86 -8.07
C CYS A 13 -6.30 5.79 -9.23
N THR A 14 -5.91 5.22 -10.36
CA THR A 14 -5.62 5.92 -11.61
C THR A 14 -6.43 5.28 -12.74
N PRO A 15 -6.55 5.94 -13.91
CA PRO A 15 -7.18 5.31 -15.07
C PRO A 15 -6.48 4.02 -15.54
N GLN A 16 -5.20 3.84 -15.19
CA GLN A 16 -4.38 2.69 -15.59
C GLN A 16 -4.41 1.54 -14.57
N GLY A 17 -4.94 1.77 -13.36
CA GLY A 17 -4.88 0.79 -12.30
C GLY A 17 -5.22 1.31 -10.91
N SER A 18 -4.98 0.49 -9.89
CA SER A 18 -5.17 0.85 -8.50
C SER A 18 -4.13 0.22 -7.61
N LYS A 19 -3.73 0.94 -6.57
CA LYS A 19 -2.80 0.47 -5.54
C LYS A 19 -3.47 0.62 -4.18
N ALA A 20 -3.36 -0.41 -3.36
CA ALA A 20 -3.91 -0.43 -2.01
C ALA A 20 -2.86 -0.99 -1.07
N LEU A 21 -2.62 -0.30 0.04
CA LEU A 21 -1.76 -0.76 1.12
C LEU A 21 -2.59 -0.82 2.39
N MET A 22 -2.70 -2.00 2.96
CA MET A 22 -3.36 -2.23 4.24
C MET A 22 -2.34 -2.80 5.22
N ASP A 23 -2.07 -2.07 6.29
CA ASP A 23 -1.01 -2.36 7.27
C ASP A 23 0.37 -2.56 6.59
N MET A 24 0.76 -3.81 6.30
CA MET A 24 2.03 -4.18 5.66
C MET A 24 1.84 -4.86 4.29
N GLU A 25 0.59 -5.06 3.84
CA GLU A 25 0.28 -5.73 2.57
C GLU A 25 -0.08 -4.72 1.49
N LEU A 26 0.76 -4.66 0.45
CA LEU A 26 0.51 -3.95 -0.78
C LEU A 26 -0.17 -4.87 -1.80
N THR A 27 -1.22 -4.37 -2.43
CA THR A 27 -1.81 -4.92 -3.66
C THR A 27 -1.78 -3.86 -4.76
N VAL A 28 -1.25 -4.21 -5.92
CA VAL A 28 -1.20 -3.37 -7.13
C VAL A 28 -1.96 -4.06 -8.25
N HIS A 29 -2.92 -3.36 -8.83
CA HIS A 29 -3.64 -3.75 -10.04
C HIS A 29 -3.21 -2.81 -11.16
N GLU A 30 -2.48 -3.31 -12.15
CA GLU A 30 -2.05 -2.52 -13.31
C GLU A 30 -2.04 -3.41 -14.55
N ARG A 31 -2.53 -2.89 -15.68
CA ARG A 31 -2.48 -3.57 -17.00
C ARG A 31 -3.06 -5.00 -16.99
N GLY A 32 -4.08 -5.25 -16.17
CA GLY A 32 -4.72 -6.57 -16.04
C GLY A 32 -3.96 -7.55 -15.15
N GLU A 33 -2.81 -7.18 -14.60
CA GLU A 33 -2.06 -7.98 -13.64
C GLU A 33 -2.34 -7.52 -12.20
N VAL A 34 -2.27 -8.48 -11.27
CA VAL A 34 -2.33 -8.22 -9.83
C VAL A 34 -1.02 -8.65 -9.20
N LYS A 35 -0.33 -7.71 -8.55
CA LYS A 35 0.90 -7.95 -7.79
C LYS A 35 0.62 -7.73 -6.31
N LYS A 36 1.05 -8.67 -5.49
CA LYS A 36 0.94 -8.58 -4.02
C LYS A 36 2.32 -8.62 -3.39
N LYS A 37 2.52 -7.81 -2.35
CA LYS A 37 3.77 -7.75 -1.59
C LYS A 37 3.47 -7.52 -0.12
N VAL A 38 4.08 -8.31 0.76
CA VAL A 38 4.06 -8.09 2.20
C VAL A 38 5.41 -7.52 2.61
N TYR A 39 5.40 -6.32 3.19
CA TYR A 39 6.59 -5.68 3.74
C TYR A 39 6.96 -6.31 5.08
N LYS A 40 8.26 -6.52 5.31
CA LYS A 40 8.76 -7.20 6.51
C LYS A 40 8.96 -6.26 7.68
N ASP A 41 9.25 -4.99 7.39
CA ASP A 41 9.59 -4.00 8.40
C ASP A 41 9.20 -2.58 7.98
N MET A 42 9.35 -1.65 8.91
CA MET A 42 9.03 -0.23 8.69
C MET A 42 9.92 0.45 7.65
N LYS A 43 11.13 -0.07 7.41
CA LYS A 43 12.05 0.49 6.41
C LYS A 43 11.55 0.13 5.01
N GLU A 44 11.18 -1.13 4.78
CA GLU A 44 10.55 -1.57 3.54
C GLU A 44 9.21 -0.86 3.29
N LEU A 45 8.39 -0.70 4.34
CA LEU A 45 7.12 0.02 4.23
C LEU A 45 7.33 1.48 3.78
N LYS A 46 8.26 2.20 4.41
CA LYS A 46 8.56 3.60 4.05
C LYS A 46 9.03 3.71 2.61
N LYS A 47 9.93 2.82 2.19
CA LYS A 47 10.42 2.76 0.82
C LYS A 47 9.28 2.47 -0.16
N GLY A 48 8.41 1.52 0.17
CA GLY A 48 7.23 1.20 -0.61
C GLY A 48 6.22 2.35 -0.74
N LEU A 49 5.99 3.09 0.36
CA LEU A 49 5.14 4.28 0.35
C LEU A 49 5.69 5.39 -0.56
N GLU A 50 7.01 5.55 -0.61
CA GLU A 50 7.65 6.48 -1.52
C GLU A 50 7.58 6.00 -2.97
N GLU A 51 7.94 4.75 -3.25
CA GLU A 51 8.00 4.19 -4.61
C GLU A 51 6.61 4.05 -5.25
N GLU A 52 5.64 3.54 -4.49
CA GLU A 52 4.34 3.17 -5.04
C GLU A 52 3.31 4.30 -4.98
N PHE A 53 3.40 5.16 -3.96
CA PHE A 53 2.44 6.22 -3.67
C PHE A 53 3.04 7.63 -3.71
N GLY A 54 4.35 7.78 -3.89
CA GLY A 54 5.01 9.10 -3.90
C GLY A 54 5.03 9.80 -2.54
N ILE A 55 4.75 9.07 -1.44
CA ILE A 55 4.65 9.65 -0.10
C ILE A 55 6.04 9.72 0.51
N ARG A 56 6.55 10.95 0.67
CA ARG A 56 7.83 11.22 1.33
C ARG A 56 7.60 11.58 2.80
N PHE A 57 8.46 11.06 3.66
CA PHE A 57 8.47 11.43 5.07
C PHE A 57 9.41 12.63 5.24
N LEU A 58 8.85 13.82 5.50
CA LEU A 58 9.64 14.99 5.88
C LEU A 58 10.27 14.73 7.25
N GLN A 59 11.58 14.95 7.35
CA GLN A 59 12.33 14.91 8.61
C GLN A 59 12.08 16.17 9.44
#